data_AF-A0A9P5WB49-F1
#
_entry.id   AF-A0A9P5WB49-F1
#
_cell.length_a   1.000
_cell.length_b   1.000
_cell.length_c   1.000
_cell.angle_alpha   90.00
_cell.angle_beta   90.00
_cell.angle_gamma   90.00
#
_symmetry.space_group_name_H-M   'P 1'
#
loop_
_entity.id
_entity.type
_entity.pdbx_description
1 polymer ?
#
loop_
_entity_poly.entity_id
_entity_poly.type
_entity_poly.pdbx_seq_one_letter_code
_entity_poly.pdbx_strand_id
1 'polypeptide(L)'
;MIPQKRTSDEQILSACQLTNVSEREKRRVILAIDSLELLPFTVTDQRGISRAALTHNTLLANLPTNGPVTLRVDPTAFFRNPEKQLCIGCSPSPSPGLENLIATSPYAAILLRMNFVELSKSTCDLLNEDWVSRPELKFACSKLLAGCILLNTANSHAIMVNCVELYGRKKQIDIHREPFRLIKGKAPQTSIPPFGETRYDDVWPMTIASKDGDRLTIGTHAFNALVTSSIRLDLKEPPSIGGTTVSFSLKDTQSSKATVIFLDCESIKAADKLISDKSVQQNSRGNEVEQLRQLRSKFDEPSTYFRCRAPSRITKDHTAQPFTIFTLVSSDSLEKGSGRAAAVLFNRIAICSLTKEREMELHLRIVKESIELCETSTKIRGILEDIEKLFKGQGSIPVLGNKSLNLQLTKLAQELASYITIANKTVAAFIEDRFSPA
;
A
#
# COMPACT_ATOMS: atom_id res chain seq x y z
N MET A 1 46.84 -14.88 45.50
CA MET A 1 45.73 -14.08 44.92
C MET A 1 45.32 -14.72 43.60
N ILE A 2 44.14 -15.31 43.54
CA ILE A 2 43.59 -15.90 42.31
C ILE A 2 43.05 -14.73 41.47
N PRO A 3 43.38 -14.59 40.16
CA PRO A 3 42.86 -13.51 39.35
C PRO A 3 41.34 -13.65 39.22
N GLN A 4 40.60 -12.63 39.62
CA GLN A 4 39.16 -12.57 39.47
C GLN A 4 38.83 -12.59 37.97
N LYS A 5 38.12 -13.63 37.52
CA LYS A 5 37.74 -13.81 36.12
C LYS A 5 36.80 -12.66 35.73
N ARG A 6 37.23 -11.80 34.81
CA ARG A 6 36.39 -10.67 34.33
C ARG A 6 35.16 -11.21 33.61
N THR A 7 34.01 -10.57 33.83
CA THR A 7 32.77 -10.91 33.11
C THR A 7 32.85 -10.43 31.65
N SER A 8 32.05 -11.01 30.75
CA SER A 8 32.01 -10.61 29.32
C SER A 8 31.74 -9.10 29.15
N ASP A 9 30.87 -8.54 30.00
CA ASP A 9 30.56 -7.10 29.98
C ASP A 9 31.74 -6.22 30.39
N GLU A 10 32.51 -6.64 31.39
CA GLU A 10 33.72 -5.92 31.81
C GLU A 10 34.78 -5.93 30.71
N GLN A 11 34.87 -7.00 29.93
CA GLN A 11 35.77 -7.08 28.78
C GLN A 11 35.31 -6.17 27.64
N ILE A 12 34.01 -6.12 27.34
CA ILE A 12 33.43 -5.19 26.35
C ILE A 12 33.71 -3.73 26.75
N LEU A 13 33.38 -3.36 28.00
CA LEU A 13 33.61 -2.01 28.50
C LEU A 13 35.10 -1.64 28.54
N SER A 14 35.96 -2.60 28.86
CA SER A 14 37.41 -2.40 28.82
C SER A 14 37.93 -2.23 27.39
N ALA A 15 37.39 -2.95 26.40
CA ALA A 15 37.78 -2.82 25.00
C ALA A 15 37.37 -1.45 24.42
N CYS A 16 36.22 -0.94 24.84
CA CYS A 16 35.74 0.39 24.45
C CYS A 16 36.35 1.54 25.27
N GLN A 17 37.15 1.25 26.30
CA GLN A 17 37.71 2.24 27.26
C GLN A 17 36.64 3.02 28.06
N LEU A 18 35.51 2.37 28.36
CA LEU A 18 34.34 3.00 29.00
C LEU A 18 34.06 2.44 30.40
N THR A 19 35.10 2.12 31.17
CA THR A 19 34.94 1.56 32.53
C THR A 19 34.44 2.59 33.56
N ASN A 20 34.67 3.89 33.31
CA ASN A 20 34.41 4.98 34.25
C ASN A 20 33.22 5.88 33.86
N VAL A 21 32.35 5.42 32.95
CA VAL A 21 31.17 6.18 32.51
C VAL A 21 29.92 5.83 33.33
N SER A 22 28.82 6.55 33.11
CA SER A 22 27.57 6.28 33.81
C SER A 22 27.06 4.87 33.52
N GLU A 23 26.35 4.25 34.47
CA GLU A 23 25.74 2.92 34.27
C GLU A 23 24.77 2.88 33.07
N ARG A 24 24.16 4.02 32.73
CA ARG A 24 23.33 4.17 31.54
C ARG A 24 24.15 4.05 30.25
N GLU A 25 25.31 4.69 30.19
CA GLU A 25 26.20 4.63 29.03
C GLU A 25 26.85 3.25 28.89
N LYS A 26 27.27 2.63 30.00
CA LYS A 26 27.78 1.25 29.99
C LYS A 26 26.79 0.29 29.33
N ARG A 27 25.52 0.37 29.73
CA ARG A 27 24.44 -0.47 29.14
C ARG A 27 24.22 -0.19 27.65
N ARG A 28 24.22 1.08 27.22
CA ARG A 28 24.05 1.44 25.80
C ARG A 28 25.16 0.85 24.93
N VAL A 29 26.40 0.90 25.41
CA VAL A 29 27.57 0.39 24.68
C VAL A 29 27.50 -1.13 24.57
N ILE A 30 27.24 -1.83 25.68
CA ILE A 30 27.09 -3.29 25.67
C ILE A 30 26.02 -3.71 24.65
N LEU A 31 24.89 -3.01 24.63
CA LEU A 31 23.78 -3.30 23.72
C LEU A 31 24.14 -3.03 22.24
N ALA A 32 24.92 -1.98 21.96
CA ALA A 32 25.42 -1.70 20.61
C ALA A 32 26.41 -2.77 20.14
N ILE A 33 27.31 -3.24 21.01
CA ILE A 33 28.25 -4.32 20.71
C ILE A 33 27.53 -5.65 20.48
N ASP A 34 26.51 -5.96 21.29
CA ASP A 34 25.64 -7.12 21.08
C ASP A 34 24.89 -7.04 19.75
N SER A 35 24.37 -5.85 19.38
CA SER A 35 23.66 -5.64 18.10
C SER A 35 24.57 -5.78 16.88
N LEU A 36 25.87 -5.56 17.05
CA LEU A 36 26.88 -5.76 16.00
C LEU A 36 27.45 -7.18 16.04
N GLU A 37 26.95 -8.08 16.90
CA GLU A 37 27.45 -9.46 17.05
C GLU A 37 28.98 -9.53 17.26
N LEU A 38 29.51 -8.57 18.02
CA LEU A 38 30.93 -8.48 18.35
C LEU A 38 31.21 -9.17 19.68
N LEU A 39 32.23 -10.02 19.72
CA LEU A 39 32.65 -10.74 20.91
C LEU A 39 33.96 -10.17 21.46
N PRO A 40 34.08 -10.05 22.80
CA PRO A 40 35.33 -9.67 23.42
C PRO A 40 36.36 -10.81 23.35
N PHE A 41 37.62 -10.46 23.10
CA PHE A 41 38.76 -11.36 23.20
C PHE A 41 39.98 -10.63 23.77
N THR A 42 40.98 -11.37 24.26
CA THR A 42 42.19 -10.78 24.85
C THR A 42 43.39 -10.91 23.91
N VAL A 43 44.06 -9.79 23.70
CA VAL A 43 45.31 -9.66 22.94
C VAL A 43 46.45 -9.43 23.92
N THR A 44 47.46 -10.30 23.89
CA THR A 44 48.65 -10.17 24.76
C THR A 44 49.90 -9.92 23.91
N ASP A 45 50.59 -8.81 24.19
CA ASP A 45 51.83 -8.45 23.50
C ASP A 45 53.06 -9.24 24.02
N GLN A 46 54.21 -9.06 23.36
CA GLN A 46 55.49 -9.70 23.74
C GLN A 46 56.00 -9.32 25.13
N ARG A 47 55.48 -8.22 25.70
CA ARG A 47 55.83 -7.73 27.04
C ARG A 47 54.88 -8.31 28.12
N GLY A 48 53.94 -9.17 27.73
CA GLY A 48 52.95 -9.77 28.62
C GLY A 48 51.78 -8.85 28.97
N ILE A 49 51.61 -7.74 28.25
CA ILE A 49 50.52 -6.79 28.50
C ILE A 49 49.27 -7.28 27.76
N SER A 50 48.21 -7.56 28.52
CA SER A 50 46.91 -8.01 28.00
C SER A 50 45.94 -6.84 27.83
N ARG A 51 45.32 -6.75 26.66
CA ARG A 51 44.25 -5.76 26.34
C ARG A 51 43.03 -6.48 25.79
N ALA A 52 41.85 -5.98 26.14
CA ALA A 52 40.59 -6.45 25.56
C ALA A 52 40.36 -5.82 24.18
N ALA A 53 39.86 -6.61 23.24
CA ALA A 53 39.50 -6.21 21.88
C ALA A 53 38.16 -6.85 21.49
N LEU A 54 37.54 -6.39 20.40
CA LEU A 54 36.25 -6.87 19.91
C LEU A 54 36.36 -7.32 18.46
N THR A 55 35.71 -8.42 18.11
CA THR A 55 35.66 -8.92 16.73
C THR A 55 34.48 -9.88 16.53
N HIS A 56 34.11 -10.15 15.28
CA HIS A 56 33.13 -11.18 14.96
C HIS A 56 33.71 -12.58 15.19
N ASN A 57 32.84 -13.53 15.55
CA ASN A 57 33.20 -14.93 15.76
C ASN A 57 33.85 -15.58 14.53
N THR A 58 33.40 -15.21 13.33
CA THR A 58 33.93 -15.70 12.05
C THR A 58 35.36 -15.26 11.78
N LEU A 59 35.78 -14.13 12.33
CA LEU A 59 37.14 -13.62 12.20
C LEU A 59 38.06 -14.20 13.28
N LEU A 60 37.54 -14.48 14.48
CA LEU A 60 38.29 -15.12 15.58
C LEU A 60 38.89 -16.47 15.17
N ALA A 61 38.15 -17.29 14.42
CA ALA A 61 38.62 -18.59 13.94
C ALA A 61 39.76 -18.49 12.90
N ASN A 62 39.92 -17.34 12.25
CA ASN A 62 40.84 -17.11 11.14
C ASN A 62 42.05 -16.24 11.52
N LEU A 63 42.17 -15.85 12.80
CA LEU A 63 43.32 -15.05 13.23
C LEU A 63 44.59 -15.92 13.30
N PRO A 64 45.70 -15.47 12.69
CA PRO A 64 46.95 -16.22 12.71
C PRO A 64 47.48 -16.33 14.15
N THR A 65 47.67 -17.56 14.62
CA THR A 65 48.24 -17.87 15.94
C THR A 65 49.76 -17.71 15.98
N ASN A 66 50.40 -17.58 14.81
CA ASN A 66 51.84 -17.40 14.65
C ASN A 66 52.13 -15.95 14.22
N GLY A 67 52.34 -15.07 15.19
CA GLY A 67 52.72 -13.68 14.98
C GLY A 67 53.38 -13.09 16.24
N PRO A 68 53.82 -11.82 16.22
CA PRO A 68 54.46 -11.18 17.37
C PRO A 68 53.52 -10.97 18.58
N VAL A 69 52.28 -11.43 18.52
CA VAL A 69 51.23 -11.20 19.52
C VAL A 69 50.54 -12.52 19.80
N THR A 70 50.40 -12.87 21.09
CA THR A 70 49.71 -14.08 21.52
C THR A 70 48.23 -13.76 21.71
N LEU A 71 47.36 -14.48 21.01
CA LEU A 71 45.92 -14.34 21.11
C LEU A 71 45.38 -15.37 22.11
N ARG A 72 44.62 -14.91 23.12
CA ARG A 72 43.90 -15.80 24.04
C ARG A 72 42.42 -15.46 24.02
N VAL A 73 41.62 -16.42 23.55
CA VAL A 73 40.17 -16.35 23.55
C VAL A 73 39.69 -16.97 24.86
N ASP A 74 39.08 -16.17 25.74
CA ASP A 74 38.50 -16.69 26.98
C ASP A 74 37.18 -17.42 26.69
N PRO A 75 36.96 -18.66 27.19
CA PRO A 75 35.78 -19.47 26.83
C PRO A 75 34.42 -18.92 27.29
N THR A 76 34.40 -17.82 28.05
CA THR A 76 33.19 -17.28 28.72
C THR A 76 32.29 -16.44 27.81
N ALA A 77 32.66 -16.20 26.55
CA ALA A 77 31.90 -15.34 25.63
C ALA A 77 30.72 -16.06 24.90
N PHE A 78 30.54 -17.37 25.06
CA PHE A 78 29.64 -18.17 24.22
C PHE A 78 28.20 -18.35 24.70
N PHE A 79 27.79 -17.75 25.83
CA PHE A 79 26.44 -17.96 26.35
C PHE A 79 25.74 -16.64 26.72
N ARG A 80 25.10 -16.02 25.73
CA ARG A 80 23.90 -15.20 25.96
C ARG A 80 22.71 -15.85 25.28
N ASN A 81 21.74 -16.21 26.12
CA ASN A 81 20.46 -16.78 25.74
C ASN A 81 19.66 -15.74 24.91
N PRO A 82 19.19 -16.05 23.69
CA PRO A 82 18.47 -15.10 22.83
C PRO A 82 17.12 -14.62 23.39
N GLU A 83 16.65 -15.18 24.51
CA GLU A 83 15.29 -14.97 25.04
C GLU A 83 15.15 -13.86 26.11
N LYS A 84 16.17 -13.03 26.36
CA LYS A 84 15.97 -11.85 27.23
C LYS A 84 15.30 -10.72 26.45
N GLN A 85 13.97 -10.73 26.43
CA GLN A 85 13.16 -9.58 26.03
C GLN A 85 13.61 -8.33 26.83
N LEU A 86 14.01 -7.29 26.11
CA LEU A 86 14.37 -5.98 26.68
C LEU A 86 13.14 -5.33 27.31
N CYS A 87 13.32 -4.68 28.46
CA CYS A 87 12.24 -3.88 29.04
C CYS A 87 12.04 -2.59 28.21
N ILE A 88 10.78 -2.15 28.12
CA ILE A 88 10.30 -1.03 27.27
C ILE A 88 11.09 0.28 27.47
N GLY A 89 11.71 0.50 28.65
CA GLY A 89 12.50 1.70 28.95
C GLY A 89 13.99 1.63 28.57
N CYS A 90 14.48 0.48 28.11
CA CYS A 90 15.91 0.23 27.84
C CYS A 90 16.22 -0.03 26.35
N SER A 91 15.21 -0.06 25.49
CA SER A 91 15.41 -0.11 24.04
C SER A 91 16.03 1.21 23.55
N PRO A 92 17.03 1.18 22.65
CA PRO A 92 17.46 2.40 21.97
C PRO A 92 16.24 3.03 21.31
N SER A 93 16.16 4.37 21.32
CA SER A 93 15.16 5.07 20.53
C SER A 93 15.25 4.54 19.09
N PRO A 94 14.15 4.01 18.52
CA PRO A 94 14.19 3.40 17.21
C PRO A 94 14.79 4.38 16.20
N SER A 95 15.71 3.91 15.37
CA SER A 95 16.20 4.71 14.26
C SER A 95 15.01 4.96 13.30
N PRO A 96 14.77 6.21 12.85
CA PRO A 96 13.70 6.50 11.90
C PRO A 96 14.13 5.97 10.53
N GLY A 97 13.74 4.73 10.22
CA GLY A 97 14.14 4.03 9.00
C GLY A 97 13.23 2.85 8.71
N LEU A 98 13.22 2.43 7.44
CA LEU A 98 12.42 1.30 6.98
C LEU A 98 12.82 0.00 7.68
N GLU A 99 14.13 -0.19 7.92
CA GLU A 99 14.68 -1.38 8.56
C GLU A 99 14.12 -1.54 9.98
N ASN A 100 14.07 -0.44 10.73
CA ASN A 100 13.49 -0.44 12.06
C ASN A 100 11.98 -0.74 12.01
N LEU A 101 11.24 -0.10 11.09
CA LEU A 101 9.82 -0.39 10.88
C LEU A 101 9.60 -1.89 10.62
N ILE A 102 10.37 -2.49 9.71
CA ILE A 102 10.27 -3.91 9.37
C ILE A 102 10.56 -4.77 10.59
N ALA A 103 11.61 -4.45 11.36
CA ALA A 103 12.01 -5.22 12.53
C ALA A 103 10.98 -5.17 13.67
N THR A 104 10.32 -4.01 13.88
CA THR A 104 9.35 -3.83 14.97
C THR A 104 7.89 -4.05 14.56
N SER A 105 7.62 -4.26 13.27
CA SER A 105 6.26 -4.42 12.76
C SER A 105 5.61 -5.70 13.32
N PRO A 106 4.31 -5.67 13.68
CA PRO A 106 3.55 -6.90 13.93
C PRO A 106 3.49 -7.83 12.71
N TYR A 107 3.91 -7.36 11.53
CA TYR A 107 3.95 -8.09 10.27
C TYR A 107 5.39 -8.31 9.76
N ALA A 108 6.39 -8.26 10.64
CA ALA A 108 7.81 -8.41 10.28
C ALA A 108 8.07 -9.63 9.37
N ALA A 109 7.44 -10.78 9.66
CA ALA A 109 7.64 -12.03 8.93
C ALA A 109 7.32 -11.93 7.42
N ILE A 110 6.27 -11.18 7.04
CA ILE A 110 5.93 -10.98 5.62
C ILE A 110 6.78 -9.87 5.00
N LEU A 111 7.04 -8.80 5.76
CA LEU A 111 7.84 -7.67 5.28
C LEU A 111 9.29 -8.05 4.99
N LEU A 112 9.89 -8.93 5.79
CA LEU A 112 11.25 -9.47 5.57
C LEU A 112 11.37 -10.31 4.28
N ARG A 113 10.25 -10.75 3.69
CA ARG A 113 10.21 -11.47 2.40
C ARG A 113 9.96 -10.53 1.21
N MET A 114 9.87 -9.24 1.47
CA MET A 114 9.67 -8.20 0.48
C MET A 114 10.91 -7.32 0.39
N ASN A 115 11.14 -6.76 -0.79
CA ASN A 115 12.23 -5.84 -1.03
C ASN A 115 11.63 -4.51 -1.43
N PHE A 116 12.08 -3.45 -0.77
CA PHE A 116 11.61 -2.12 -1.06
C PHE A 116 12.77 -1.18 -1.37
N VAL A 117 12.49 -0.19 -2.22
CA VAL A 117 13.41 0.90 -2.52
C VAL A 117 12.68 2.22 -2.35
N GLU A 118 13.38 3.24 -1.86
CA GLU A 118 12.80 4.58 -1.78
C GLU A 118 12.46 5.10 -3.19
N LEU A 119 11.36 5.84 -3.30
CA LEU A 119 10.96 6.49 -4.54
C LEU A 119 12.09 7.38 -5.08
N SER A 120 12.59 7.04 -6.26
CA SER A 120 13.68 7.76 -6.92
C SER A 120 13.16 8.87 -7.84
N LYS A 121 14.05 9.81 -8.20
CA LYS A 121 13.76 10.86 -9.17
C LYS A 121 13.24 10.32 -10.51
N SER A 122 13.89 9.29 -11.06
CA SER A 122 13.47 8.67 -12.32
C SER A 122 12.04 8.13 -12.25
N THR A 123 11.64 7.63 -11.08
CA THR A 123 10.28 7.13 -10.87
C THR A 123 9.30 8.28 -10.68
N CYS A 124 9.70 9.38 -10.04
CA CYS A 124 8.90 10.62 -10.02
C CYS A 124 8.63 11.15 -11.43
N ASP A 125 9.65 11.18 -12.28
CA ASP A 125 9.53 11.60 -13.69
C ASP A 125 8.52 10.70 -14.42
N LEU A 126 8.64 9.38 -14.29
CA LEU A 126 7.71 8.40 -14.86
C LEU A 126 6.25 8.61 -14.38
N LEU A 127 6.05 8.86 -13.09
CA LEU A 127 4.72 9.11 -12.50
C LEU A 127 4.08 10.43 -12.97
N ASN A 128 4.87 11.34 -13.54
CA ASN A 128 4.44 12.64 -14.04
C ASN A 128 4.32 12.71 -15.57
N GLU A 129 4.58 11.61 -16.28
CA GLU A 129 4.44 11.56 -17.72
C GLU A 129 2.99 11.71 -18.22
N ASP A 130 2.83 12.28 -19.42
CA ASP A 130 1.53 12.64 -19.96
C ASP A 130 0.73 11.43 -20.47
N TRP A 131 -0.35 11.15 -19.75
CA TRP A 131 -1.31 10.08 -20.06
C TRP A 131 -2.05 10.24 -21.40
N VAL A 132 -2.05 11.44 -22.01
CA VAL A 132 -2.58 11.60 -23.38
C VAL A 132 -1.69 10.87 -24.36
N SER A 133 -0.39 11.13 -24.28
CA SER A 133 0.61 10.52 -25.16
C SER A 133 0.93 9.07 -24.82
N ARG A 134 0.76 8.69 -23.55
CA ARG A 134 1.12 7.37 -23.01
C ARG A 134 0.00 6.74 -22.18
N PRO A 135 -1.11 6.32 -22.80
CA PRO A 135 -2.26 5.75 -22.10
C PRO A 135 -1.95 4.45 -21.36
N GLU A 136 -0.89 3.73 -21.72
CA GLU A 136 -0.42 2.52 -21.03
C GLU A 136 0.01 2.77 -19.58
N LEU A 137 0.44 4.01 -19.27
CA LEU A 137 0.90 4.38 -17.94
C LEU A 137 -0.22 4.35 -16.89
N LYS A 138 -1.49 4.40 -17.31
CA LYS A 138 -2.64 4.37 -16.40
C LYS A 138 -2.62 3.16 -15.47
N PHE A 139 -2.42 1.97 -16.03
CA PHE A 139 -2.37 0.73 -15.27
C PHE A 139 -0.96 0.43 -14.75
N ALA A 140 0.09 0.79 -15.49
CA ALA A 140 1.46 0.59 -15.04
C ALA A 140 1.75 1.38 -13.76
N CYS A 141 1.33 2.66 -13.69
CA CYS A 141 1.51 3.47 -12.50
C CYS A 141 0.67 2.99 -11.31
N SER A 142 -0.53 2.42 -11.56
CA SER A 142 -1.32 1.82 -10.47
C SER A 142 -0.61 0.59 -9.91
N LYS A 143 -0.02 -0.24 -10.78
CA LYS A 143 0.80 -1.39 -10.38
C LYS A 143 2.05 -0.98 -9.63
N LEU A 144 2.74 0.06 -10.08
CA LEU A 144 3.94 0.60 -9.44
C LEU A 144 3.68 1.04 -7.99
N LEU A 145 2.56 1.72 -7.75
CA LEU A 145 2.19 2.24 -6.42
C LEU A 145 1.51 1.19 -5.53
N ALA A 146 1.02 0.08 -6.08
CA ALA A 146 0.39 -0.97 -5.31
C ALA A 146 1.44 -1.74 -4.49
N GLY A 147 1.23 -1.83 -3.18
CA GLY A 147 2.16 -2.43 -2.23
C GLY A 147 3.22 -1.47 -1.69
N CYS A 148 3.20 -0.19 -2.08
CA CYS A 148 4.14 0.78 -1.52
C CYS A 148 3.91 0.99 -0.02
N ILE A 149 4.97 1.37 0.69
CA ILE A 149 4.93 1.77 2.08
C ILE A 149 5.00 3.29 2.16
N LEU A 150 4.06 3.88 2.88
CA LEU A 150 4.14 5.29 3.29
C LEU A 150 4.59 5.31 4.75
N LEU A 151 5.82 5.79 5.01
CA LEU A 151 6.38 5.94 6.35
C LEU A 151 6.51 7.42 6.69
N ASN A 152 5.77 7.89 7.68
CA ASN A 152 5.93 9.23 8.21
C ASN A 152 7.05 9.22 9.27
N THR A 153 8.21 9.80 8.95
CA THR A 153 9.38 9.76 9.82
C THR A 153 9.27 10.70 11.03
N ALA A 154 8.30 11.62 11.04
CA ALA A 154 8.09 12.52 12.18
C ALA A 154 7.35 11.82 13.34
N ASN A 155 6.49 10.85 13.06
CA ASN A 155 5.73 10.11 14.08
C ASN A 155 5.90 8.58 14.02
N SER A 156 6.72 8.08 13.09
CA SER A 156 6.94 6.65 12.84
C SER A 156 5.69 5.85 12.46
N HIS A 157 4.59 6.52 12.10
CA HIS A 157 3.41 5.84 11.57
C HIS A 157 3.72 5.34 10.16
N ALA A 158 3.25 4.14 9.84
CA ALA A 158 3.45 3.58 8.53
C ALA A 158 2.24 2.77 8.07
N ILE A 159 1.98 2.82 6.76
CA ILE A 159 1.01 1.93 6.12
C ILE A 159 1.63 1.23 4.92
N MET A 160 1.11 0.04 4.60
CA MET A 160 1.23 -0.54 3.28
C MET A 160 -0.04 -0.25 2.47
N VAL A 161 0.13 0.21 1.24
CA VAL A 161 -0.97 0.44 0.29
C VAL A 161 -1.37 -0.89 -0.35
N ASN A 162 -2.45 -1.49 0.14
CA ASN A 162 -2.97 -2.76 -0.37
C ASN A 162 -3.69 -2.62 -1.71
N CYS A 163 -4.35 -1.48 -1.96
CA CYS A 163 -5.02 -1.23 -3.23
C CYS A 163 -5.06 0.27 -3.52
N VAL A 164 -4.88 0.63 -4.79
CA VAL A 164 -4.83 2.01 -5.26
C VAL A 164 -5.66 2.20 -6.53
N GLU A 165 -6.31 3.35 -6.66
CA GLU A 165 -7.10 3.78 -7.82
C GLU A 165 -6.59 5.11 -8.36
N LEU A 166 -6.22 5.17 -9.64
CA LEU A 166 -5.66 6.39 -10.23
C LEU A 166 -6.71 7.18 -11.01
N TYR A 167 -6.64 8.50 -10.92
CA TYR A 167 -7.54 9.43 -11.60
C TYR A 167 -6.73 10.49 -12.33
N GLY A 168 -6.95 10.62 -13.64
CA GLY A 168 -6.19 11.60 -14.45
C GLY A 168 -6.48 13.04 -14.01
N ARG A 169 -5.54 13.98 -14.24
CA ARG A 169 -5.70 15.37 -13.78
C ARG A 169 -6.58 16.25 -14.65
N LYS A 170 -6.75 15.94 -15.93
CA LYS A 170 -7.45 16.82 -16.89
C LYS A 170 -8.78 16.22 -17.31
N LYS A 171 -9.82 17.06 -17.50
CA LYS A 171 -11.20 16.61 -17.79
C LYS A 171 -11.27 15.71 -19.01
N GLN A 172 -10.53 16.09 -20.05
CA GLN A 172 -10.49 15.42 -21.34
C GLN A 172 -9.76 14.07 -21.28
N ILE A 173 -8.93 13.85 -20.26
CA ILE A 173 -8.27 12.58 -20.01
C ILE A 173 -9.18 11.71 -19.15
N ASP A 174 -9.71 12.29 -18.07
CA ASP A 174 -10.54 11.59 -17.12
C ASP A 174 -11.65 12.48 -16.56
N ILE A 175 -12.89 12.07 -16.80
CA ILE A 175 -14.05 12.79 -16.29
C ILE A 175 -14.12 12.73 -14.75
N HIS A 176 -13.49 11.73 -14.14
CA HIS A 176 -13.49 11.46 -12.69
C HIS A 176 -12.35 12.16 -11.93
N ARG A 177 -11.60 13.02 -12.59
CA ARG A 177 -10.54 13.81 -11.95
C ARG A 177 -10.98 14.55 -10.68
N GLU A 178 -10.00 14.91 -9.88
CA GLU A 178 -10.17 15.89 -8.82
C GLU A 178 -10.70 17.24 -9.39
N PRO A 179 -11.78 17.81 -8.81
CA PRO A 179 -12.38 19.04 -9.33
C PRO A 179 -11.65 20.30 -8.85
N PHE A 180 -11.03 21.03 -9.79
CA PHE A 180 -10.37 22.31 -9.53
C PHE A 180 -11.32 23.51 -9.69
N ARG A 181 -12.37 23.58 -8.87
CA ARG A 181 -13.34 24.69 -8.87
C ARG A 181 -13.26 25.45 -7.56
N LEU A 182 -13.40 26.78 -7.63
CA LEU A 182 -13.52 27.61 -6.44
C LEU A 182 -14.76 27.19 -5.64
N ILE A 183 -14.58 26.92 -4.35
CA ILE A 183 -15.67 26.66 -3.41
C ILE A 183 -15.81 27.90 -2.53
N LYS A 184 -16.96 28.58 -2.63
CA LYS A 184 -17.21 29.84 -1.90
C LYS A 184 -16.10 30.89 -2.12
N GLY A 185 -15.63 31.03 -3.36
CA GLY A 185 -14.58 31.98 -3.74
C GLY A 185 -13.15 31.58 -3.33
N LYS A 186 -12.96 30.42 -2.69
CA LYS A 186 -11.64 29.93 -2.27
C LYS A 186 -11.22 28.73 -3.09
N ALA A 187 -9.93 28.66 -3.45
CA ALA A 187 -9.36 27.44 -4.00
C ALA A 187 -9.41 26.35 -2.92
N PRO A 188 -10.03 25.18 -3.20
CA PRO A 188 -9.99 24.08 -2.24
C PRO A 188 -8.56 23.56 -2.08
N GLN A 189 -8.31 22.87 -0.98
CA GLN A 189 -7.10 22.06 -0.85
C GLN A 189 -7.15 20.95 -1.92
N THR A 190 -6.02 20.75 -2.61
CA THR A 190 -5.92 19.76 -3.69
C THR A 190 -4.73 18.85 -3.49
N SER A 191 -4.73 17.69 -4.16
CA SER A 191 -3.54 16.84 -4.22
C SER A 191 -2.49 17.27 -5.24
N ILE A 192 -2.60 18.46 -5.83
CA ILE A 192 -1.53 18.96 -6.70
C ILE A 192 -0.27 19.17 -5.85
N PRO A 193 0.90 18.66 -6.29
CA PRO A 193 2.16 18.92 -5.60
C PRO A 193 2.35 20.43 -5.33
N PRO A 194 2.70 20.83 -4.10
CA PRO A 194 2.88 22.24 -3.77
C PRO A 194 4.13 22.79 -4.46
N PHE A 195 4.14 24.10 -4.71
CA PHE A 195 5.35 24.79 -5.16
C PHE A 195 6.42 24.83 -4.07
N GLY A 196 7.69 24.70 -4.46
CA GLY A 196 8.85 24.81 -3.59
C GLY A 196 9.47 23.46 -3.24
N GLU A 197 10.28 23.45 -2.18
CA GLU A 197 11.03 22.25 -1.78
C GLU A 197 10.11 21.19 -1.17
N THR A 198 9.89 20.12 -1.94
CA THR A 198 9.24 18.88 -1.54
C THR A 198 10.28 17.77 -1.40
N ARG A 199 9.93 16.66 -0.72
CA ARG A 199 10.82 15.51 -0.62
C ARG A 199 11.03 14.82 -1.98
N TYR A 200 9.94 14.71 -2.74
CA TYR A 200 9.92 14.12 -4.07
C TYR A 200 9.46 15.16 -5.06
N ASP A 201 10.20 15.33 -6.15
CA ASP A 201 9.84 16.20 -7.26
C ASP A 201 8.47 15.77 -7.79
N ASP A 202 7.50 16.68 -7.82
CA ASP A 202 6.18 16.49 -8.44
C ASP A 202 5.37 15.27 -7.94
N VAL A 203 5.70 14.73 -6.75
CA VAL A 203 4.96 13.64 -6.11
C VAL A 203 4.67 14.02 -4.66
N TRP A 204 3.39 13.97 -4.27
CA TRP A 204 2.93 14.53 -3.02
C TRP A 204 1.89 13.64 -2.30
N PRO A 205 2.29 12.87 -1.27
CA PRO A 205 1.34 12.12 -0.46
C PRO A 205 0.62 13.07 0.49
N MET A 206 -0.71 13.01 0.53
CA MET A 206 -1.52 13.83 1.43
C MET A 206 -2.93 13.28 1.67
N THR A 207 -3.59 13.79 2.69
CA THR A 207 -5.00 13.51 2.98
C THR A 207 -5.90 14.67 2.57
N ILE A 208 -6.89 14.39 1.72
CA ILE A 208 -7.88 15.37 1.25
C ILE A 208 -9.21 15.12 1.97
N ALA A 209 -9.79 16.17 2.56
CA ALA A 209 -11.13 16.11 3.12
C ALA A 209 -12.18 15.93 2.01
N SER A 210 -13.09 14.96 2.17
CA SER A 210 -14.23 14.76 1.28
C SER A 210 -15.54 14.67 2.05
N LYS A 211 -16.68 14.74 1.34
CA LYS A 211 -18.01 14.60 1.96
C LYS A 211 -18.20 13.25 2.66
N ASP A 212 -17.55 12.21 2.17
CA ASP A 212 -17.67 10.85 2.70
C ASP A 212 -16.64 10.56 3.82
N GLY A 213 -15.71 11.50 4.07
CA GLY A 213 -14.58 11.32 4.97
C GLY A 213 -13.25 11.71 4.33
N ASP A 214 -12.18 11.64 5.11
CA ASP A 214 -10.82 11.95 4.68
C ASP A 214 -10.30 10.89 3.72
N ARG A 215 -9.63 11.29 2.64
CA ARG A 215 -9.11 10.39 1.60
C ARG A 215 -7.60 10.50 1.52
N LEU A 216 -6.89 9.38 1.65
CA LEU A 216 -5.44 9.35 1.47
C LEU A 216 -5.10 9.25 -0.01
N THR A 217 -4.27 10.15 -0.51
CA THR A 217 -3.92 10.26 -1.92
C THR A 217 -2.44 10.49 -2.11
N ILE A 218 -1.89 9.96 -3.20
CA ILE A 218 -0.56 10.33 -3.72
C ILE A 218 -0.81 11.15 -4.98
N GLY A 219 -0.55 12.45 -4.92
CA GLY A 219 -0.79 13.38 -6.00
C GLY A 219 0.42 13.58 -6.89
N THR A 220 0.19 13.66 -8.20
CA THR A 220 1.17 14.04 -9.21
C THR A 220 0.58 15.12 -10.13
N HIS A 221 1.34 15.64 -11.09
CA HIS A 221 0.82 16.52 -12.14
C HIS A 221 0.07 15.78 -13.25
N ALA A 222 0.27 14.46 -13.39
CA ALA A 222 -0.42 13.64 -14.37
C ALA A 222 -1.73 13.03 -13.83
N PHE A 223 -1.73 12.57 -12.57
CA PHE A 223 -2.87 11.93 -11.92
C PHE A 223 -2.89 12.13 -10.39
N ASN A 224 -3.93 11.65 -9.73
CA ASN A 224 -3.93 11.36 -8.29
C ASN A 224 -4.22 9.89 -8.06
N ALA A 225 -3.45 9.26 -7.20
CA ALA A 225 -3.62 7.88 -6.75
C ALA A 225 -4.36 7.88 -5.41
N LEU A 226 -5.62 7.46 -5.41
CA LEU A 226 -6.42 7.25 -4.21
C LEU A 226 -6.07 5.90 -3.58
N VAL A 227 -5.68 5.89 -2.32
CA VAL A 227 -5.52 4.65 -1.54
C VAL A 227 -6.93 4.16 -1.17
N THR A 228 -7.30 2.98 -1.66
CA THR A 228 -8.61 2.35 -1.41
C THR A 228 -8.54 1.11 -0.53
N SER A 229 -7.33 0.65 -0.24
CA SER A 229 -7.08 -0.30 0.84
C SER A 229 -5.69 -0.08 1.41
N SER A 230 -5.56 -0.12 2.73
CA SER A 230 -4.27 -0.08 3.41
C SER A 230 -4.30 -0.82 4.75
N ILE A 231 -3.13 -1.19 5.24
CA ILE A 231 -2.96 -1.75 6.60
C ILE A 231 -1.83 -0.99 7.29
N ARG A 232 -1.98 -0.73 8.59
CA ARG A 232 -0.92 -0.13 9.41
C ARG A 232 0.22 -1.12 9.55
N LEU A 233 1.46 -0.66 9.50
CA LEU A 233 2.64 -1.50 9.67
C LEU A 233 3.31 -1.30 11.02
N ASP A 234 3.04 -0.18 11.69
CA ASP A 234 3.61 0.16 13.00
C ASP A 234 2.72 -0.31 14.17
N LEU A 235 1.45 -0.62 13.91
CA LEU A 235 0.50 -1.10 14.91
C LEU A 235 -0.46 -2.12 14.28
N LYS A 236 -0.91 -3.09 15.09
CA LYS A 236 -1.93 -4.06 14.68
C LYS A 236 -3.32 -3.42 14.79
N GLU A 237 -3.85 -2.98 13.65
CA GLU A 237 -5.21 -2.44 13.51
C GLU A 237 -5.90 -3.11 12.30
N PRO A 238 -7.25 -3.16 12.28
CA PRO A 238 -7.96 -3.61 11.10
C PRO A 238 -7.59 -2.77 9.87
N PRO A 239 -7.46 -3.40 8.68
CA PRO A 239 -7.13 -2.69 7.47
C PRO A 239 -8.24 -1.70 7.11
N SER A 240 -7.83 -0.54 6.61
CA SER A 240 -8.75 0.46 6.07
C SER A 240 -9.16 0.05 4.67
N ILE A 241 -10.46 -0.16 4.44
CA ILE A 241 -11.03 -0.58 3.15
C ILE A 241 -12.04 0.46 2.65
N GLY A 242 -11.90 0.85 1.39
CA GLY A 242 -12.66 1.92 0.76
C GLY A 242 -11.83 3.19 0.59
N GLY A 243 -12.41 4.21 -0.05
CA GLY A 243 -11.70 5.45 -0.36
C GLY A 243 -11.45 6.39 0.83
N THR A 244 -11.81 6.00 2.05
CA THR A 244 -11.68 6.82 3.25
C THR A 244 -10.60 6.26 4.17
N THR A 245 -9.69 7.11 4.64
CA THR A 245 -8.67 6.78 5.65
C THR A 245 -9.10 7.27 7.02
N VAL A 246 -8.79 6.49 8.06
CA VAL A 246 -9.01 6.87 9.47
C VAL A 246 -7.75 6.73 10.33
N SER A 247 -6.87 5.79 10.00
CA SER A 247 -5.70 5.44 10.82
C SER A 247 -4.39 6.08 10.34
N PHE A 248 -4.35 6.64 9.12
CA PHE A 248 -3.17 7.33 8.59
C PHE A 248 -3.59 8.62 7.87
N SER A 249 -3.19 9.76 8.44
CA SER A 249 -3.65 11.08 8.03
C SER A 249 -2.47 12.03 7.85
N LEU A 250 -2.38 12.65 6.67
CA LEU A 250 -1.39 13.62 6.24
C LEU A 250 -2.09 14.93 5.89
N LYS A 251 -2.68 15.59 6.89
CA LYS A 251 -3.50 16.81 6.68
C LYS A 251 -2.67 18.07 6.52
N ASP A 252 -1.50 18.11 7.17
CA ASP A 252 -0.60 19.23 7.14
C ASP A 252 0.62 18.98 6.23
N THR A 253 1.25 20.07 5.81
CA THR A 253 2.41 20.04 4.92
C THR A 253 3.62 19.35 5.55
N GLN A 254 3.83 19.45 6.87
CA GLN A 254 5.00 18.86 7.52
C GLN A 254 4.88 17.33 7.54
N SER A 255 3.70 16.80 7.86
CA SER A 255 3.43 15.36 7.77
C SER A 255 3.66 14.82 6.35
N SER A 256 3.24 15.59 5.34
CA SER A 256 3.46 15.21 3.93
C SER A 256 4.94 15.22 3.55
N LYS A 257 5.71 16.25 3.98
CA LYS A 257 7.18 16.32 3.76
C LYS A 257 7.97 15.25 4.50
N ALA A 258 7.51 14.86 5.69
CA ALA A 258 8.10 13.81 6.50
C ALA A 258 7.73 12.40 6.00
N THR A 259 6.85 12.27 5.00
CA THR A 259 6.45 10.97 4.48
C THR A 259 7.42 10.50 3.40
N VAL A 260 8.04 9.36 3.67
CA VAL A 260 8.90 8.62 2.75
C VAL A 260 8.05 7.57 2.03
N ILE A 261 8.22 7.45 0.72
CA ILE A 261 7.51 6.47 -0.11
C ILE A 261 8.51 5.37 -0.49
N PHE A 262 8.25 4.14 -0.06
CA PHE A 262 9.03 2.97 -0.47
C PHE A 262 8.20 2.10 -1.42
N LEU A 263 8.77 1.76 -2.57
CA LEU A 263 8.13 0.95 -3.60
C LEU A 263 8.56 -0.51 -3.48
N ASP A 264 7.61 -1.43 -3.64
CA ASP A 264 7.92 -2.87 -3.75
C ASP A 264 8.67 -3.14 -5.06
N CYS A 265 9.86 -3.72 -4.97
CA CYS A 265 10.70 -4.06 -6.12
C CYS A 265 9.98 -4.96 -7.13
N GLU A 266 9.09 -5.85 -6.69
CA GLU A 266 8.31 -6.69 -7.61
C GLU A 266 7.21 -5.89 -8.33
N SER A 267 6.62 -4.90 -7.66
CA SER A 267 5.68 -3.96 -8.29
C SER A 267 6.36 -3.09 -9.34
N ILE A 268 7.61 -2.64 -9.09
CA ILE A 268 8.43 -1.93 -10.08
C ILE A 268 8.63 -2.81 -11.32
N LYS A 269 9.14 -4.04 -11.14
CA LYS A 269 9.36 -4.99 -12.26
C LYS A 269 8.07 -5.25 -13.06
N ALA A 270 6.94 -5.39 -12.37
CA ALA A 270 5.65 -5.60 -13.01
C ALA A 270 5.21 -4.38 -13.84
N ALA A 271 5.40 -3.17 -13.32
CA ALA A 271 5.12 -1.92 -14.02
C ALA A 271 6.04 -1.74 -15.24
N ASP A 272 7.34 -1.98 -15.09
CA ASP A 272 8.32 -1.88 -16.18
C ASP A 272 7.99 -2.83 -17.34
N LYS A 273 7.54 -4.05 -17.02
CA LYS A 273 7.08 -5.02 -18.02
C LYS A 273 5.83 -4.53 -18.76
N LEU A 274 4.88 -3.91 -18.06
CA LEU A 274 3.70 -3.30 -18.69
C LEU A 274 4.08 -2.13 -19.59
N ILE A 275 5.10 -1.37 -19.23
CA ILE A 275 5.56 -0.20 -19.98
C ILE A 275 6.31 -0.62 -21.25
N SER A 276 7.22 -1.58 -21.14
CA SER A 276 8.14 -1.99 -22.21
C SER A 276 7.52 -2.95 -23.23
N ASP A 277 6.52 -3.75 -22.84
CA ASP A 277 5.97 -4.82 -23.68
C ASP A 277 4.48 -4.60 -24.00
N LYS A 278 4.20 -4.18 -25.24
CA LYS A 278 2.83 -4.01 -25.77
C LYS A 278 2.03 -5.32 -25.78
N SER A 279 2.68 -6.48 -25.90
CA SER A 279 2.00 -7.77 -25.83
C SER A 279 1.53 -8.08 -24.42
N VAL A 280 2.27 -7.66 -23.39
CA VAL A 280 1.90 -7.82 -21.98
C VAL A 280 0.73 -6.90 -21.61
N GLN A 281 0.64 -5.70 -22.16
CA GLN A 281 -0.54 -4.82 -22.00
C GLN A 281 -1.82 -5.46 -22.55
N GLN A 282 -1.68 -6.27 -23.60
CA GLN A 282 -2.78 -7.01 -24.21
C GLN A 282 -3.07 -8.35 -23.50
N ASN A 283 -2.09 -8.91 -22.79
CA ASN A 283 -2.13 -10.22 -22.15
C ASN A 283 -2.25 -10.19 -20.61
N SER A 284 -2.19 -9.01 -19.98
CA SER A 284 -2.53 -8.79 -18.57
C SER A 284 -4.05 -8.89 -18.33
N ARG A 285 -4.68 -9.91 -18.93
CA ARG A 285 -6.12 -10.20 -18.98
C ARG A 285 -6.63 -10.92 -17.73
N GLY A 286 -5.76 -11.22 -16.78
CA GLY A 286 -6.20 -11.75 -15.49
C GLY A 286 -6.95 -10.65 -14.73
N ASN A 287 -8.22 -10.91 -14.41
CA ASN A 287 -9.04 -10.07 -13.53
C ASN A 287 -9.21 -8.63 -14.04
N GLU A 288 -9.64 -8.43 -15.29
CA GLU A 288 -9.76 -7.09 -15.89
C GLU A 288 -10.86 -6.24 -15.26
N VAL A 289 -11.97 -6.85 -14.83
CA VAL A 289 -13.07 -6.14 -14.16
C VAL A 289 -12.60 -5.60 -12.81
N GLU A 290 -11.73 -6.32 -12.12
CA GLU A 290 -11.12 -5.95 -10.85
C GLU A 290 -10.18 -4.74 -10.98
N GLN A 291 -9.68 -4.46 -12.19
CA GLN A 291 -8.86 -3.29 -12.51
C GLN A 291 -9.69 -2.02 -12.75
N LEU A 292 -11.03 -2.13 -12.77
CA LEU A 292 -11.92 -0.99 -12.82
C LEU A 292 -12.05 -0.34 -11.43
N ARG A 293 -12.19 0.98 -11.42
CA ARG A 293 -12.27 1.79 -10.22
C ARG A 293 -13.63 1.68 -9.54
N GLN A 294 -13.69 1.99 -8.25
CA GLN A 294 -14.96 2.22 -7.60
C GLN A 294 -15.53 3.59 -7.98
N LEU A 295 -16.57 3.59 -8.83
CA LEU A 295 -17.22 4.79 -9.34
C LEU A 295 -18.73 4.76 -9.09
N ARG A 296 -19.35 5.93 -8.97
CA ARG A 296 -20.80 6.05 -8.66
C ARG A 296 -21.60 6.85 -9.68
N SER A 297 -20.98 7.27 -10.78
CA SER A 297 -21.64 8.13 -11.79
C SER A 297 -20.87 8.13 -13.11
N LYS A 298 -21.43 8.81 -14.12
CA LYS A 298 -20.81 9.06 -15.44
C LYS A 298 -20.53 7.77 -16.22
N PHE A 299 -21.44 6.82 -16.11
CA PHE A 299 -21.38 5.54 -16.82
C PHE A 299 -21.50 5.71 -18.34
N ASP A 300 -21.92 6.89 -18.80
CA ASP A 300 -21.93 7.29 -20.20
C ASP A 300 -20.54 7.73 -20.74
N GLU A 301 -19.51 7.80 -19.89
CA GLU A 301 -18.18 8.30 -20.26
C GLU A 301 -17.14 7.17 -20.36
N PRO A 302 -16.31 7.12 -21.43
CA PRO A 302 -15.32 6.06 -21.62
C PRO A 302 -14.32 5.93 -20.47
N SER A 303 -13.93 7.03 -19.82
CA SER A 303 -12.94 6.99 -18.74
C SER A 303 -13.43 6.29 -17.47
N THR A 304 -14.74 6.02 -17.36
CA THR A 304 -15.32 5.16 -16.30
C THR A 304 -14.77 3.74 -16.37
N TYR A 305 -14.44 3.27 -17.57
CA TYR A 305 -14.03 1.90 -17.84
C TYR A 305 -12.51 1.76 -18.02
N PHE A 306 -11.74 2.78 -17.64
CA PHE A 306 -10.28 2.68 -17.64
C PHE A 306 -9.79 1.75 -16.54
N ARG A 307 -8.86 0.85 -16.92
CA ARG A 307 -8.10 -0.02 -16.02
C ARG A 307 -7.07 0.82 -15.27
N CYS A 308 -7.47 1.37 -14.13
CA CYS A 308 -6.67 2.30 -13.32
C CYS A 308 -6.55 1.86 -11.86
N ARG A 309 -6.96 0.63 -11.54
CA ARG A 309 -6.95 0.08 -10.18
C ARG A 309 -6.00 -1.10 -10.09
N ALA A 310 -5.19 -1.16 -9.04
CA ALA A 310 -4.32 -2.30 -8.80
C ALA A 310 -4.25 -2.67 -7.32
N PRO A 311 -4.30 -3.98 -6.99
CA PRO A 311 -3.94 -4.50 -5.68
C PRO A 311 -2.43 -4.75 -5.57
N SER A 312 -1.93 -4.79 -4.33
CA SER A 312 -0.57 -5.20 -4.01
C SER A 312 -0.36 -6.69 -4.28
N ARG A 313 0.90 -7.14 -4.23
CA ARG A 313 1.22 -8.57 -4.38
C ARG A 313 0.57 -9.44 -3.30
N ILE A 314 0.41 -8.91 -2.09
CA ILE A 314 -0.17 -9.63 -0.94
C ILE A 314 -1.69 -9.76 -1.10
N THR A 315 -2.35 -8.74 -1.66
CA THR A 315 -3.81 -8.68 -1.81
C THR A 315 -4.27 -8.89 -3.25
N LYS A 316 -3.42 -9.49 -4.11
CA LYS A 316 -3.72 -9.70 -5.53
C LYS A 316 -4.88 -10.65 -5.78
N ASP A 317 -5.18 -11.51 -4.82
CA ASP A 317 -6.30 -12.43 -4.91
C ASP A 317 -7.63 -11.70 -4.72
N HIS A 318 -8.66 -12.11 -5.47
CA HIS A 318 -9.97 -11.45 -5.49
C HIS A 318 -10.64 -11.36 -4.11
N THR A 319 -10.36 -12.29 -3.19
CA THR A 319 -10.90 -12.28 -1.82
C THR A 319 -10.36 -11.14 -0.95
N ALA A 320 -9.17 -10.64 -1.26
CA ALA A 320 -8.48 -9.58 -0.51
C ALA A 320 -8.54 -8.21 -1.22
N GLN A 321 -9.34 -8.09 -2.28
CA GLN A 321 -9.52 -6.84 -2.99
C GLN A 321 -10.81 -6.14 -2.56
N PRO A 322 -10.81 -4.81 -2.36
CA PRO A 322 -12.05 -4.08 -2.12
C PRO A 322 -13.08 -4.34 -3.23
N PHE A 323 -14.34 -4.53 -2.87
CA PHE A 323 -15.42 -4.59 -3.84
C PHE A 323 -15.68 -3.21 -4.46
N THR A 324 -15.90 -3.22 -5.77
CA THR A 324 -16.40 -2.09 -6.54
C THR A 324 -17.83 -2.39 -6.98
N ILE A 325 -18.55 -1.42 -7.53
CA ILE A 325 -19.86 -1.70 -8.15
C ILE A 325 -19.78 -2.76 -9.26
N PHE A 326 -18.63 -2.93 -9.91
CA PHE A 326 -18.43 -3.85 -11.02
C PHE A 326 -18.07 -5.27 -10.56
N THR A 327 -17.51 -5.41 -9.36
CA THR A 327 -17.08 -6.71 -8.79
C THR A 327 -17.95 -7.19 -7.66
N LEU A 328 -18.90 -6.39 -7.18
CA LEU A 328 -19.80 -6.73 -6.07
C LEU A 328 -20.60 -8.02 -6.29
N VAL A 329 -20.83 -8.39 -7.55
CA VAL A 329 -21.46 -9.66 -7.95
C VAL A 329 -20.66 -10.90 -7.50
N SER A 330 -19.39 -10.75 -7.15
CA SER A 330 -18.57 -11.86 -6.64
C SER A 330 -18.61 -11.98 -5.11
N SER A 331 -19.43 -11.16 -4.44
CA SER A 331 -19.57 -11.21 -2.98
C SER A 331 -20.54 -12.32 -2.56
N ASP A 332 -20.07 -13.23 -1.70
CA ASP A 332 -20.90 -14.30 -1.12
C ASP A 332 -22.01 -13.75 -0.22
N SER A 333 -21.87 -12.51 0.29
CA SER A 333 -22.96 -11.86 1.04
C SER A 333 -24.16 -11.44 0.16
N LEU A 334 -24.06 -11.62 -1.16
CA LEU A 334 -25.03 -11.21 -2.17
C LEU A 334 -25.47 -12.41 -3.03
N GLU A 335 -25.92 -13.49 -2.39
CA GLU A 335 -26.41 -14.68 -3.09
C GLU A 335 -27.72 -14.41 -3.84
N LYS A 336 -28.61 -13.57 -3.29
CA LYS A 336 -29.93 -13.26 -3.86
C LYS A 336 -30.43 -11.86 -3.53
N GLY A 337 -31.52 -11.48 -4.19
CA GLY A 337 -32.26 -10.25 -3.91
C GLY A 337 -31.80 -9.03 -4.72
N SER A 338 -32.35 -7.87 -4.37
CA SER A 338 -32.22 -6.67 -5.20
C SER A 338 -30.79 -6.14 -5.31
N GLY A 339 -29.97 -6.25 -4.27
CA GLY A 339 -28.55 -5.88 -4.35
C GLY A 339 -27.80 -6.72 -5.38
N ARG A 340 -28.12 -8.02 -5.47
CA ARG A 340 -27.53 -8.95 -6.44
C ARG A 340 -27.95 -8.59 -7.86
N ALA A 341 -29.24 -8.30 -8.09
CA ALA A 341 -29.74 -7.84 -9.37
C ALA A 341 -28.96 -6.64 -9.93
N ALA A 342 -28.79 -5.60 -9.11
CA ALA A 342 -28.05 -4.41 -9.51
C ALA A 342 -26.55 -4.70 -9.75
N ALA A 343 -25.93 -5.54 -8.93
CA ALA A 343 -24.53 -5.94 -9.08
C ALA A 343 -24.30 -6.73 -10.39
N VAL A 344 -25.23 -7.62 -10.77
CA VAL A 344 -25.20 -8.36 -12.05
C VAL A 344 -25.22 -7.38 -13.22
N LEU A 345 -26.13 -6.40 -13.21
CA LEU A 345 -26.22 -5.39 -14.28
C LEU A 345 -24.90 -4.62 -14.45
N PHE A 346 -24.32 -4.10 -13.36
CA PHE A 346 -23.04 -3.38 -13.43
C PHE A 346 -21.90 -4.25 -13.92
N ASN A 347 -21.82 -5.50 -13.46
CA ASN A 347 -20.80 -6.43 -13.91
C ASN A 347 -20.93 -6.72 -15.42
N ARG A 348 -22.15 -6.91 -15.93
CA ARG A 348 -22.38 -7.10 -17.37
C ARG A 348 -21.96 -5.89 -18.18
N ILE A 349 -22.31 -4.68 -17.74
CA ILE A 349 -21.88 -3.43 -18.38
C ILE A 349 -20.35 -3.34 -18.41
N ALA A 350 -19.68 -3.68 -17.30
CA ALA A 350 -18.21 -3.70 -17.23
C ALA A 350 -17.60 -4.72 -18.20
N ILE A 351 -18.12 -5.95 -18.26
CA ILE A 351 -17.63 -6.98 -19.20
C ILE A 351 -17.79 -6.49 -20.64
N CYS A 352 -18.95 -5.95 -21.01
CA CYS A 352 -19.18 -5.39 -22.34
C CYS A 352 -18.23 -4.22 -22.69
N SER A 353 -17.80 -3.44 -21.69
CA SER A 353 -16.81 -2.37 -21.92
C SER A 353 -15.39 -2.87 -22.19
N LEU A 354 -15.09 -4.11 -21.79
CA LEU A 354 -13.78 -4.74 -21.89
C LEU A 354 -13.67 -5.66 -23.11
N THR A 355 -14.80 -6.15 -23.64
CA THR A 355 -14.81 -6.88 -24.91
C THR A 355 -14.49 -5.93 -26.07
N LYS A 356 -13.78 -6.42 -27.09
CA LYS A 356 -13.44 -5.63 -28.30
C LYS A 356 -14.63 -5.36 -29.22
N GLU A 357 -15.86 -5.52 -28.72
CA GLU A 357 -17.06 -5.24 -29.49
C GLU A 357 -17.14 -3.73 -29.71
N ARG A 358 -17.40 -3.34 -30.97
CA ARG A 358 -17.28 -1.94 -31.40
C ARG A 358 -18.31 -1.02 -30.75
N GLU A 359 -19.40 -1.58 -30.23
CA GLU A 359 -20.48 -0.81 -29.63
C GLU A 359 -20.76 -1.35 -28.22
N MET A 360 -20.50 -0.50 -27.23
CA MET A 360 -20.79 -0.82 -25.84
C MET A 360 -22.29 -0.67 -25.60
N GLU A 361 -23.01 -1.77 -25.82
CA GLU A 361 -24.46 -1.84 -25.71
C GLU A 361 -24.93 -2.55 -24.44
N LEU A 362 -26.07 -2.11 -23.91
CA LEU A 362 -26.82 -2.83 -22.89
C LEU A 362 -28.02 -3.51 -23.55
N HIS A 363 -28.11 -4.83 -23.44
CA HIS A 363 -29.23 -5.60 -23.97
C HIS A 363 -30.43 -5.65 -23.01
N LEU A 364 -31.64 -5.55 -23.55
CA LEU A 364 -32.90 -5.55 -22.80
C LEU A 364 -33.05 -6.83 -21.97
N ARG A 365 -32.60 -7.96 -22.52
CA ARG A 365 -32.60 -9.27 -21.86
C ARG A 365 -31.90 -9.22 -20.51
N ILE A 366 -30.73 -8.58 -20.42
CA ILE A 366 -29.94 -8.49 -19.18
C ILE A 366 -30.71 -7.70 -18.11
N VAL A 367 -31.42 -6.65 -18.52
CA VAL A 367 -32.23 -5.83 -17.61
C VAL A 367 -33.42 -6.62 -17.07
N LYS A 368 -34.12 -7.36 -17.94
CA LYS A 368 -35.24 -8.23 -17.55
C LYS A 368 -34.81 -9.34 -16.60
N GLU A 369 -33.73 -10.05 -16.93
CA GLU A 369 -33.13 -11.06 -16.04
C GLU A 369 -32.74 -10.45 -14.68
N SER A 370 -32.25 -9.20 -14.66
CA SER A 370 -31.95 -8.50 -13.39
C SER A 370 -33.22 -8.17 -12.60
N ILE A 371 -34.31 -7.73 -13.26
CA ILE A 371 -35.60 -7.45 -12.60
C ILE A 371 -36.18 -8.72 -11.96
N GLU A 372 -36.04 -9.87 -12.62
CA GLU A 372 -36.52 -11.16 -12.11
C GLU A 372 -35.81 -11.61 -10.82
N LEU A 373 -34.57 -11.15 -10.59
CA LEU A 373 -33.82 -11.40 -9.34
C LEU A 373 -34.29 -10.52 -8.18
N CYS A 374 -35.10 -9.49 -8.43
CA CYS A 374 -35.62 -8.61 -7.39
C CYS A 374 -36.90 -9.16 -6.75
N GLU A 375 -36.91 -9.20 -5.42
CA GLU A 375 -38.14 -9.31 -4.64
C GLU A 375 -39.11 -8.15 -4.98
N THR A 376 -40.41 -8.35 -4.74
CA THR A 376 -41.45 -7.39 -5.11
C THR A 376 -41.26 -6.03 -4.43
N SER A 377 -41.31 -4.95 -5.22
CA SER A 377 -41.42 -3.56 -4.76
C SER A 377 -40.21 -2.95 -4.03
N THR A 378 -38.98 -3.24 -4.47
CA THR A 378 -37.78 -2.55 -3.97
C THR A 378 -37.44 -1.30 -4.79
N LYS A 379 -36.73 -0.34 -4.17
CA LYS A 379 -36.24 0.87 -4.87
C LYS A 379 -35.32 0.52 -6.04
N ILE A 380 -34.47 -0.50 -5.87
CA ILE A 380 -33.61 -1.02 -6.94
C ILE A 380 -34.46 -1.56 -8.10
N ARG A 381 -35.51 -2.34 -7.82
CA ARG A 381 -36.42 -2.84 -8.85
C ARG A 381 -37.06 -1.70 -9.64
N GLY A 382 -37.57 -0.67 -8.96
CA GLY A 382 -38.14 0.51 -9.63
C GLY A 382 -37.13 1.21 -10.56
N ILE A 383 -35.85 1.30 -10.15
CA ILE A 383 -34.79 1.86 -11.01
C ILE A 383 -34.54 0.96 -12.24
N LEU A 384 -34.54 -0.37 -12.07
CA LEU A 384 -34.36 -1.32 -13.18
C LEU A 384 -35.53 -1.27 -14.17
N GLU A 385 -36.77 -1.17 -13.68
CA GLU A 385 -37.97 -0.98 -14.51
C GLU A 385 -37.92 0.35 -15.26
N ASP A 386 -37.39 1.41 -14.64
CA ASP A 386 -37.13 2.68 -15.34
C ASP A 386 -36.05 2.56 -16.42
N ILE A 387 -35.02 1.72 -16.22
CA ILE A 387 -34.03 1.39 -17.25
C ILE A 387 -34.69 0.62 -18.39
N GLU A 388 -35.54 -0.37 -18.10
CA GLU A 388 -36.27 -1.15 -19.11
C GLU A 388 -37.09 -0.24 -20.04
N LYS A 389 -37.78 0.78 -19.48
CA LYS A 389 -38.55 1.76 -20.26
C LYS A 389 -37.69 2.56 -21.25
N LEU A 390 -36.38 2.73 -21.00
CA LEU A 390 -35.49 3.48 -21.90
C LEU A 390 -35.30 2.79 -23.27
N PHE A 391 -35.55 1.48 -23.36
CA PHE A 391 -35.38 0.72 -24.59
C PHE A 391 -36.41 1.07 -25.66
N LYS A 392 -37.60 1.56 -25.29
CA LYS A 392 -38.67 1.96 -26.24
C LYS A 392 -38.94 0.91 -27.34
N GLY A 393 -38.89 -0.38 -26.98
CA GLY A 393 -39.09 -1.50 -27.90
C GLY A 393 -37.84 -2.01 -28.63
N GLN A 394 -36.67 -1.39 -28.42
CA GLN A 394 -35.38 -1.84 -28.97
C GLN A 394 -34.82 -3.03 -28.16
N GLY A 395 -34.01 -3.87 -28.80
CA GLY A 395 -33.34 -5.01 -28.15
C GLY A 395 -32.09 -4.63 -27.35
N SER A 396 -31.45 -3.51 -27.71
CA SER A 396 -30.28 -2.94 -27.04
C SER A 396 -30.34 -1.41 -27.06
N ILE A 397 -29.59 -0.78 -26.16
CA ILE A 397 -29.33 0.67 -26.16
C ILE A 397 -27.84 0.92 -25.93
N PRO A 398 -27.25 2.02 -26.47
CA PRO A 398 -25.87 2.36 -26.18
C PRO A 398 -25.70 2.74 -24.71
N VAL A 399 -24.57 2.35 -24.11
CA VAL A 399 -24.17 2.79 -22.77
C VAL A 399 -23.43 4.12 -22.84
N LEU A 400 -22.42 4.21 -23.71
CA LEU A 400 -21.64 5.43 -23.88
C LEU A 400 -22.47 6.53 -24.53
N GLY A 401 -22.34 7.77 -24.02
CA GLY A 401 -23.12 8.93 -24.45
C GLY A 401 -24.60 8.93 -24.00
N ASN A 402 -25.10 7.85 -23.41
CA ASN A 402 -26.50 7.73 -23.00
C ASN A 402 -26.75 8.34 -21.61
N LYS A 403 -27.00 9.65 -21.60
CA LYS A 403 -27.25 10.43 -20.37
C LYS A 403 -28.44 9.92 -19.57
N SER A 404 -29.51 9.46 -20.24
CA SER A 404 -30.71 8.95 -19.58
C SER A 404 -30.43 7.64 -18.83
N LEU A 405 -29.68 6.72 -19.46
CA LEU A 405 -29.24 5.50 -18.80
C LEU A 405 -28.28 5.81 -17.65
N ASN A 406 -27.29 6.70 -17.87
CA ASN A 406 -26.36 7.12 -16.82
C ASN A 406 -27.07 7.72 -15.59
N LEU A 407 -28.15 8.48 -15.78
CA LEU A 407 -28.94 8.99 -14.65
C LEU A 407 -29.50 7.84 -13.79
N GLN A 408 -30.05 6.79 -14.42
CA GLN A 408 -30.58 5.65 -13.68
C GLN A 408 -29.48 4.80 -13.06
N LEU A 409 -28.38 4.54 -13.78
CA LEU A 409 -27.22 3.84 -13.23
C LEU A 409 -26.59 4.60 -12.05
N THR A 410 -26.57 5.94 -12.08
CA THR A 410 -26.10 6.76 -10.94
C THR A 410 -26.97 6.56 -9.71
N LYS A 411 -28.30 6.53 -9.86
CA LYS A 411 -29.21 6.20 -8.74
C LYS A 411 -28.97 4.77 -8.25
N LEU A 412 -28.82 3.81 -9.17
CA LEU A 412 -28.58 2.42 -8.83
C LEU A 412 -27.28 2.22 -8.05
N ALA A 413 -26.21 2.92 -8.44
CA ALA A 413 -24.92 2.89 -7.74
C ALA A 413 -25.00 3.47 -6.32
N GLN A 414 -25.89 4.44 -6.07
CA GLN A 414 -26.13 4.97 -4.73
C GLN A 414 -26.76 3.91 -3.82
N GLU A 415 -27.73 3.13 -4.34
CA GLU A 415 -28.35 2.03 -3.59
C GLU A 415 -27.36 0.92 -3.24
N LEU A 416 -26.34 0.68 -4.08
CA LEU A 416 -25.31 -0.33 -3.84
C LEU A 416 -24.25 0.07 -2.81
N ALA A 417 -24.19 1.34 -2.38
CA ALA A 417 -23.11 1.83 -1.52
C ALA A 417 -23.04 1.07 -0.18
N SER A 418 -24.17 0.79 0.46
CA SER A 418 -24.23 0.05 1.73
C SER A 418 -23.82 -1.41 1.56
N TYR A 419 -24.24 -2.06 0.48
CA TYR A 419 -23.88 -3.44 0.16
C TYR A 419 -22.37 -3.60 -0.01
N ILE A 420 -21.72 -2.66 -0.69
CA ILE A 420 -20.26 -2.64 -0.85
C ILE A 420 -19.56 -2.49 0.50
N THR A 421 -20.05 -1.58 1.35
CA THR A 421 -19.50 -1.40 2.70
C THR A 421 -19.60 -2.68 3.53
N ILE A 422 -20.73 -3.40 3.43
CA ILE A 422 -20.91 -4.68 4.14
C ILE A 422 -19.97 -5.75 3.58
N ALA A 423 -19.92 -5.92 2.26
CA ALA A 423 -19.05 -6.90 1.61
C ALA A 423 -17.56 -6.66 1.92
N ASN A 424 -17.14 -5.40 2.00
CA ASN A 424 -15.77 -5.02 2.33
C ASN A 424 -15.34 -5.33 3.77
N LYS A 425 -16.29 -5.62 4.69
CA LYS A 425 -15.93 -6.14 6.02
C LYS A 425 -15.28 -7.53 5.92
N THR A 426 -15.76 -8.37 5.01
CA THR A 426 -15.16 -9.69 4.76
C THR A 426 -13.78 -9.56 4.13
N VAL A 427 -13.60 -8.60 3.22
CA VAL A 427 -12.29 -8.29 2.62
C VAL A 427 -11.26 -7.89 3.68
N ALA A 428 -11.67 -7.09 4.68
CA ALA A 428 -10.79 -6.71 5.78
C ALA A 428 -10.25 -7.94 6.53
N ALA A 429 -11.12 -8.90 6.86
CA ALA A 429 -10.73 -10.14 7.53
C ALA A 429 -9.76 -10.99 6.67
N PHE A 430 -9.99 -11.09 5.36
CA PHE A 430 -9.05 -11.77 4.46
C PHE A 430 -7.68 -11.09 4.41
N ILE A 431 -7.64 -9.76 4.40
CA ILE A 431 -6.35 -9.04 4.44
C ILE A 431 -5.62 -9.32 5.76
N GLU A 432 -6.31 -9.29 6.90
CA GLU A 432 -5.70 -9.59 8.20
C GLU A 432 -5.06 -10.99 8.24
N ASP A 433 -5.76 -11.99 7.71
CA ASP A 433 -5.27 -13.38 7.59
C ASP A 433 -3.98 -13.46 6.73
N ARG A 434 -3.95 -12.75 5.59
CA ARG A 434 -2.76 -12.73 4.72
C ARG A 434 -1.52 -12.12 5.39
N PHE A 435 -1.72 -11.17 6.30
CA PHE A 435 -0.64 -10.51 7.02
C PHE A 435 -0.25 -11.25 8.32
N SER A 436 -1.08 -12.17 8.81
CA SER A 436 -0.82 -13.00 9.99
C SER A 436 -0.83 -14.51 9.65
N PRO A 437 -0.06 -14.99 8.65
CA PRO A 437 -0.07 -16.39 8.30
C PRO A 437 0.47 -17.22 9.48
N ALA A 438 -0.29 -18.26 9.85
CA ALA A 438 -0.02 -19.19 10.95
C ALA A 438 1.38 -19.83 10.89
#